data_AF-A0A820C0K6-F1
#
_entry.id   AF-A0A820C0K6-F1
#
_cell.length_a   1.000
_cell.length_b   1.000
_cell.length_c   1.000
_cell.angle_alpha   90.00
_cell.angle_beta   90.00
_cell.angle_gamma   90.00
#
_symmetry.space_group_name_H-M   'P 1'
#
loop_
_entity.id
_entity.type
_entity.pdbx_description
1 polymer ?
#
loop_
_entity_poly.entity_id
_entity_poly.type
_entity_poly.pdbx_seq_one_letter_code
_entity_poly.pdbx_strand_id
1 'polypeptide(L)'
;SRIITSTSYPMTPPLAGIPRIIGNIPQSSSSSIILPTTVSSTMTISPIHDRSFYICKELLMTERTYRKDLEVIAENFRRELMIVINQQQQDLFMDEEYNFENETLIHLSDVLFIHLIPIYKFHIYFLRQLEQRMAIWETRSIPGNEFINIDKVIPQIGDLIMNLIEILPRYELYIENYDCLLTELEYVLKHNRRFDMIYKEFESEKFCYLSLMSFLIKPLQRLLHYEYLLEKLLIYYKNHNYENEYQDCYGVFIKIQDLIENFTESLTIIV
;
A
#
# COMPACT_ATOMS: atom_id res chain seq x y z
N SER A 1 -20.37 -9.15 -32.01
CA SER A 1 -19.87 -8.72 -33.33
C SER A 1 -19.69 -7.20 -33.37
N ARG A 2 -18.52 -6.69 -32.95
CA ARG A 2 -18.00 -5.32 -33.17
C ARG A 2 -16.46 -5.41 -33.05
N ILE A 3 -15.77 -5.70 -34.15
CA ILE A 3 -14.97 -4.79 -34.99
C ILE A 3 -13.87 -4.05 -34.20
N ILE A 4 -12.65 -4.58 -34.34
CA ILE A 4 -11.36 -4.01 -33.94
C ILE A 4 -10.91 -3.07 -35.07
N THR A 5 -10.51 -1.84 -34.74
CA THR A 5 -9.78 -0.97 -35.68
C THR A 5 -8.42 -0.62 -35.10
N SER A 6 -7.40 -1.09 -35.80
CA SER A 6 -5.98 -0.82 -35.60
C SER A 6 -5.61 0.53 -36.23
N THR A 7 -4.91 1.39 -35.50
CA THR A 7 -4.26 2.57 -36.07
C THR A 7 -2.74 2.41 -36.01
N SER A 8 -2.16 2.46 -37.20
CA SER A 8 -0.75 2.38 -37.57
C SER A 8 -0.02 3.70 -37.35
N TYR A 9 1.22 3.65 -36.85
CA TYR A 9 2.18 4.77 -36.88
C TYR A 9 2.98 4.77 -38.20
N PRO A 10 3.31 5.94 -38.78
CA PRO A 10 4.13 6.03 -39.99
C PRO A 10 5.64 6.11 -39.72
N MET A 11 6.40 5.42 -40.58
CA MET A 11 7.86 5.54 -40.82
C MET A 11 8.19 6.86 -41.54
N THR A 12 9.38 7.48 -41.37
CA THR A 12 10.58 7.40 -42.26
C THR A 12 11.51 8.64 -42.05
N PRO A 13 12.76 8.78 -42.58
CA PRO A 13 13.76 7.83 -43.12
C PRO A 13 15.25 8.22 -42.73
N PRO A 14 16.33 8.01 -43.55
CA PRO A 14 17.53 7.30 -43.09
C PRO A 14 18.83 8.16 -43.21
N LEU A 15 19.97 7.63 -42.78
CA LEU A 15 21.29 8.15 -43.18
C LEU A 15 22.22 7.00 -43.57
N ALA A 16 22.70 7.08 -44.82
CA ALA A 16 23.81 6.33 -45.43
C ALA A 16 25.11 6.51 -44.62
N GLY A 17 26.17 5.70 -44.67
CA GLY A 17 26.60 4.65 -45.58
C GLY A 17 28.11 4.81 -45.87
N ILE A 18 28.93 3.83 -45.43
CA ILE A 18 30.20 3.32 -46.04
C ILE A 18 31.50 4.18 -45.84
N PRO A 19 32.77 3.64 -45.83
CA PRO A 19 33.29 2.26 -46.04
C PRO A 19 34.30 1.68 -45.02
N ARG A 20 34.52 0.37 -45.19
CA ARG A 20 35.67 -0.48 -44.77
C ARG A 20 37.04 0.06 -45.21
N ILE A 21 38.07 -0.18 -44.38
CA ILE A 21 39.48 -0.27 -44.79
C ILE A 21 40.07 -1.60 -44.31
N ILE A 22 40.76 -2.26 -45.24
CA ILE A 22 41.49 -3.53 -45.15
C ILE A 22 42.99 -3.23 -44.95
N GLY A 23 43.69 -4.09 -44.21
CA GLY A 23 45.15 -4.17 -44.09
C GLY A 23 45.58 -4.30 -42.63
N ASN A 24 46.54 -5.11 -42.19
CA ASN A 24 47.47 -6.04 -42.81
C ASN A 24 47.97 -6.97 -41.69
N ILE A 25 48.28 -8.24 -42.00
CA ILE A 25 48.98 -9.17 -41.09
C ILE A 25 50.49 -9.02 -41.30
N PRO A 26 51.29 -9.07 -40.22
CA PRO A 26 52.53 -9.84 -40.28
C PRO A 26 52.64 -10.84 -39.11
N GLN A 27 53.10 -12.04 -39.45
CA GLN A 27 53.65 -13.03 -38.52
C GLN A 27 55.02 -12.58 -38.03
N SER A 28 55.33 -12.76 -36.73
CA SER A 28 56.58 -13.41 -36.28
C SER A 28 56.67 -13.53 -34.75
N SER A 29 57.27 -14.66 -34.35
CA SER A 29 58.08 -14.91 -33.13
C SER A 29 57.41 -14.91 -31.74
N SER A 30 57.02 -16.12 -31.35
CA SER A 30 57.40 -16.81 -30.11
C SER A 30 58.25 -16.05 -29.08
N SER A 31 57.66 -15.79 -27.92
CA SER A 31 58.34 -15.85 -26.63
C SER A 31 57.32 -16.09 -25.51
N SER A 32 57.47 -17.25 -24.89
CA SER A 32 56.72 -17.75 -23.75
C SER A 32 56.91 -16.86 -22.52
N ILE A 33 55.84 -16.23 -22.06
CA ILE A 33 55.76 -15.59 -20.75
C ILE A 33 54.79 -16.41 -19.89
N ILE A 34 55.32 -16.91 -18.78
CA ILE A 34 54.66 -17.74 -17.78
C ILE A 34 53.51 -16.94 -17.15
N LEU A 35 52.29 -17.47 -17.26
CA LEU A 35 51.10 -16.93 -16.59
C LEU A 35 51.11 -17.38 -15.11
N PRO A 36 51.01 -16.50 -14.11
CA PRO A 36 50.69 -16.92 -12.75
C PRO A 36 49.22 -17.37 -12.74
N THR A 37 48.97 -18.57 -12.24
CA THR A 37 47.65 -19.14 -11.98
C THR A 37 46.74 -18.15 -11.27
N THR A 38 45.73 -17.65 -11.97
CA THR A 38 44.59 -16.94 -11.41
C THR A 38 43.77 -17.92 -10.57
N VAL A 39 43.85 -17.83 -9.25
CA VAL A 39 42.72 -18.21 -8.39
C VAL A 39 41.67 -17.13 -8.61
N SER A 40 40.77 -17.37 -9.57
CA SER A 40 39.60 -16.52 -9.75
C SER A 40 38.60 -16.89 -8.67
N SER A 41 38.80 -16.36 -7.46
CA SER A 41 37.71 -16.19 -6.51
C SER A 41 36.71 -15.27 -7.17
N THR A 42 35.67 -15.85 -7.79
CA THR A 42 34.49 -15.10 -8.19
C THR A 42 33.89 -14.52 -6.93
N MET A 43 34.29 -13.29 -6.61
CA MET A 43 33.54 -12.42 -5.72
C MET A 43 32.19 -12.22 -6.40
N THR A 44 31.23 -13.06 -6.05
CA THR A 44 29.81 -12.79 -6.28
C THR A 44 29.54 -11.49 -5.54
N ILE A 45 29.53 -10.39 -6.28
CA ILE A 45 29.04 -9.10 -5.82
C ILE A 45 27.62 -9.38 -5.35
N SER A 46 27.41 -9.47 -4.04
CA SER A 46 26.06 -9.63 -3.51
C SER A 46 25.25 -8.43 -3.99
N PRO A 47 24.00 -8.62 -4.43
CA PRO A 47 23.19 -7.50 -4.88
C PRO A 47 23.13 -6.47 -3.76
N ILE A 48 23.33 -5.20 -4.15
CA ILE A 48 23.32 -4.02 -3.29
C ILE A 48 22.05 -3.96 -2.42
N HIS A 49 20.97 -4.59 -2.92
CA HIS A 49 19.72 -4.78 -2.22
C HIS A 49 19.40 -6.27 -2.08
N ASP A 50 19.01 -6.67 -0.88
CA ASP A 50 18.58 -8.02 -0.56
C ASP A 50 17.06 -8.19 -0.66
N ARG A 51 16.57 -9.38 -0.37
CA ARG A 51 15.14 -9.70 -0.50
C ARG A 51 14.27 -8.88 0.47
N SER A 52 14.73 -8.61 1.70
CA SER A 52 13.99 -7.78 2.66
C SER A 52 13.84 -6.35 2.17
N PHE A 53 14.85 -5.77 1.51
CA PHE A 53 14.74 -4.45 0.89
C PHE A 53 13.56 -4.38 -0.08
N TYR A 54 13.42 -5.36 -0.99
CA TYR A 54 12.33 -5.36 -1.96
C TYR A 54 10.96 -5.57 -1.31
N ILE A 55 10.88 -6.38 -0.25
CA ILE A 55 9.63 -6.55 0.52
C ILE A 55 9.26 -5.23 1.23
N CYS A 56 10.22 -4.53 1.82
CA CYS A 56 9.98 -3.22 2.44
C CYS A 56 9.63 -2.14 1.42
N LYS A 57 10.17 -2.22 0.20
CA LYS A 57 9.79 -1.35 -0.90
C LYS A 57 8.35 -1.62 -1.36
N GLU A 58 7.94 -2.89 -1.41
CA GLU A 58 6.55 -3.29 -1.66
C GLU A 58 5.63 -2.75 -0.56
N LEU A 59 6.00 -2.90 0.72
CA LEU A 59 5.30 -2.32 1.86
C LEU A 59 5.10 -0.81 1.67
N LEU A 60 6.17 -0.07 1.39
CA LEU A 60 6.13 1.37 1.20
C LEU A 60 5.21 1.79 0.03
N MET A 61 5.29 1.09 -1.10
CA MET A 61 4.52 1.47 -2.29
C MET A 61 3.03 1.18 -2.14
N THR A 62 2.70 0.06 -1.51
CA THR A 62 1.33 -0.28 -1.19
C THR A 62 0.76 0.62 -0.09
N GLU A 63 1.59 1.06 0.87
CA GLU A 63 1.20 2.02 1.91
C GLU A 63 0.83 3.39 1.32
N ARG A 64 1.61 3.88 0.33
CA ARG A 64 1.28 5.14 -0.37
C ARG A 64 -0.09 5.10 -1.02
N THR A 65 -0.38 3.98 -1.68
CA THR A 65 -1.67 3.74 -2.34
C THR A 65 -2.78 3.66 -1.31
N TYR A 66 -2.60 2.85 -0.26
CA TYR A 66 -3.58 2.71 0.81
C TYR A 66 -3.90 4.03 1.51
N ARG A 67 -2.90 4.86 1.82
CA ARG A 67 -3.13 6.20 2.40
C ARG A 67 -3.91 7.12 1.46
N LYS A 68 -3.73 7.01 0.13
CA LYS A 68 -4.54 7.71 -0.88
C LYS A 68 -5.97 7.19 -0.91
N ASP A 69 -6.17 5.89 -0.84
CA ASP A 69 -7.49 5.28 -0.79
C ASP A 69 -8.26 5.68 0.49
N LEU A 70 -7.57 5.75 1.64
CA LEU A 70 -8.18 6.24 2.89
C LEU A 70 -8.56 7.71 2.83
N GLU A 71 -7.75 8.56 2.17
CA GLU A 71 -8.03 10.00 2.02
C GLU A 71 -9.37 10.23 1.29
N VAL A 72 -9.67 9.40 0.28
CA VAL A 72 -10.95 9.47 -0.46
C VAL A 72 -12.14 9.37 0.47
N ILE A 73 -12.11 8.49 1.48
CA ILE A 73 -13.23 8.35 2.41
C ILE A 73 -13.11 9.33 3.58
N ALA A 74 -11.97 9.31 4.29
CA ALA A 74 -11.79 10.01 5.56
C ALA A 74 -11.82 11.54 5.42
N GLU A 75 -11.50 12.08 4.24
CA GLU A 75 -11.55 13.51 3.97
C GLU A 75 -12.60 13.88 2.91
N ASN A 76 -12.54 13.27 1.72
CA ASN A 76 -13.43 13.70 0.63
C ASN A 76 -14.88 13.30 0.90
N PHE A 77 -15.15 12.00 1.12
CA PHE A 77 -16.52 11.55 1.39
C PHE A 77 -17.08 12.16 2.67
N ARG A 78 -16.27 12.21 3.75
CA ARG A 78 -16.64 12.86 5.00
C ARG A 78 -17.11 14.29 4.82
N ARG A 79 -16.40 15.07 4.01
CA ARG A 79 -16.75 16.47 3.75
C ARG A 79 -18.11 16.57 3.07
N GLU A 80 -18.36 15.78 2.04
CA GLU A 80 -19.65 15.78 1.34
C GLU A 80 -20.79 15.34 2.27
N LEU A 81 -20.54 14.31 3.10
CA LEU A 81 -21.52 13.84 4.09
C LEU A 81 -21.89 14.91 5.12
N MET A 82 -20.89 15.63 5.63
CA MET A 82 -21.09 16.73 6.58
C MET A 82 -21.90 17.87 5.97
N ILE A 83 -21.77 18.14 4.67
CA ILE A 83 -22.57 19.15 3.98
C ILE A 83 -24.05 18.74 4.01
N VAL A 84 -24.37 17.48 3.68
CA VAL A 84 -25.75 16.96 3.70
C VAL A 84 -26.34 17.03 5.09
N ILE A 85 -25.61 16.54 6.11
CA ILE A 85 -26.08 16.54 7.50
C ILE A 85 -26.39 17.97 7.96
N ASN A 86 -25.49 18.92 7.71
CA ASN A 86 -25.70 20.31 8.11
C ASN A 86 -26.87 20.98 7.37
N GLN A 87 -27.10 20.64 6.10
CA GLN A 87 -28.26 21.12 5.34
C GLN A 87 -29.56 20.53 5.88
N GLN A 88 -29.58 19.23 6.21
CA GLN A 88 -30.76 18.57 6.73
C GLN A 88 -31.15 19.04 8.13
N GLN A 89 -30.18 19.41 8.97
CA GLN A 89 -30.42 19.99 10.29
C GLN A 89 -31.06 21.38 10.25
N GLN A 90 -30.97 22.10 9.14
CA GLN A 90 -31.53 23.45 8.97
C GLN A 90 -32.93 23.46 8.35
N ASP A 91 -33.44 22.30 7.90
CA ASP A 91 -34.78 22.24 7.33
C ASP A 91 -35.85 22.57 8.38
N LEU A 92 -36.91 23.28 7.99
CA LEU A 92 -37.98 23.71 8.90
C LEU A 92 -39.12 22.68 9.04
N PHE A 93 -39.20 21.72 8.11
CA PHE A 93 -40.30 20.76 8.02
C PHE A 93 -39.79 19.37 8.36
N MET A 94 -40.11 18.90 9.58
CA MET A 94 -39.68 17.61 10.10
C MET A 94 -40.90 16.78 10.49
N ASP A 95 -41.25 15.79 9.66
CA ASP A 95 -42.10 14.71 10.11
C ASP A 95 -41.25 13.61 10.79
N GLU A 96 -41.92 12.61 11.37
CA GLU A 96 -41.23 11.53 12.10
C GLU A 96 -40.32 10.71 11.17
N GLU A 97 -40.73 10.49 9.93
CA GLU A 97 -39.96 9.75 8.92
C GLU A 97 -38.68 10.50 8.54
N TYR A 98 -38.78 11.80 8.27
CA TYR A 98 -37.62 12.65 7.98
C TYR A 98 -36.62 12.70 9.15
N ASN A 99 -37.12 12.82 10.39
CA ASN A 99 -36.27 12.82 11.58
C ASN A 99 -35.50 11.50 11.71
N PHE A 100 -36.18 10.38 11.52
CA PHE A 100 -35.56 9.06 11.57
C PHE A 100 -34.49 8.87 10.48
N GLU A 101 -34.76 9.31 9.24
CA GLU A 101 -33.78 9.29 8.15
C GLU A 101 -32.53 10.13 8.47
N ASN A 102 -32.71 11.30 9.06
CA ASN A 102 -31.62 12.20 9.43
C ASN A 102 -30.80 11.64 10.61
N GLU A 103 -31.46 11.10 11.64
CA GLU A 103 -30.79 10.41 12.75
C GLU A 103 -29.97 9.21 12.25
N THR A 104 -30.53 8.42 11.32
CA THR A 104 -29.81 7.30 10.71
C THR A 104 -28.59 7.77 9.91
N LEU A 105 -28.69 8.88 9.17
CA LEU A 105 -27.56 9.46 8.44
C LEU A 105 -26.44 9.94 9.38
N ILE A 106 -26.80 10.58 10.49
CA ILE A 106 -25.84 11.04 11.51
C ILE A 106 -25.16 9.85 12.17
N HIS A 107 -25.94 8.82 12.53
CA HIS A 107 -25.39 7.61 13.11
C HIS A 107 -24.42 6.90 12.15
N LEU A 108 -24.79 6.76 10.87
CA LEU A 108 -23.92 6.22 9.82
C LEU A 108 -22.59 6.97 9.75
N SER A 109 -22.65 8.31 9.79
CA SER A 109 -21.46 9.16 9.80
C SER A 109 -20.58 8.88 11.02
N ASP A 110 -21.18 8.81 12.21
CA ASP A 110 -20.45 8.60 13.46
C ASP A 110 -19.78 7.23 13.49
N VAL A 111 -20.51 6.16 13.16
CA VAL A 111 -19.99 4.78 13.10
C VAL A 111 -18.84 4.67 12.10
N LEU A 112 -18.98 5.27 10.91
CA LEU A 112 -17.92 5.24 9.90
C LEU A 112 -16.66 5.97 10.37
N PHE A 113 -16.80 7.21 10.81
CA PHE A 113 -15.66 8.10 10.99
C PHE A 113 -14.97 8.01 12.34
N ILE A 114 -15.66 7.52 13.39
CA ILE A 114 -15.05 7.32 14.71
C ILE A 114 -13.86 6.35 14.67
N HIS A 115 -13.90 5.37 13.77
CA HIS A 115 -12.84 4.38 13.59
C HIS A 115 -11.93 4.70 12.39
N LEU A 116 -12.50 5.15 11.27
CA LEU A 116 -11.74 5.39 10.06
C LEU A 116 -10.77 6.58 10.15
N ILE A 117 -11.15 7.67 10.85
CA ILE A 117 -10.27 8.84 11.00
C ILE A 117 -8.99 8.49 11.78
N PRO A 118 -9.06 7.80 12.94
CA PRO A 118 -7.86 7.31 13.63
C PRO A 118 -6.96 6.44 12.74
N ILE A 119 -7.54 5.50 11.98
CA ILE A 119 -6.81 4.64 11.03
C ILE A 119 -6.08 5.53 10.02
N TYR A 120 -6.80 6.43 9.34
CA TYR A 120 -6.20 7.33 8.35
C TYR A 120 -5.04 8.16 8.91
N LYS A 121 -5.22 8.77 10.09
CA LYS A 121 -4.17 9.57 10.74
C LYS A 121 -2.93 8.75 11.08
N PHE A 122 -3.13 7.52 11.58
CA PHE A 122 -2.03 6.59 11.82
C PHE A 122 -1.26 6.31 10.51
N HIS A 123 -1.96 5.98 9.42
CA HIS A 123 -1.31 5.64 8.15
C HIS A 123 -0.59 6.82 7.49
N ILE A 124 -1.04 8.06 7.70
CA ILE A 124 -0.26 9.26 7.30
C ILE A 124 1.09 9.28 8.03
N TYR A 125 1.07 9.10 9.35
CA TYR A 125 2.28 9.12 10.17
C TYR A 125 3.21 7.94 9.83
N PHE A 126 2.65 6.73 9.80
CA PHE A 126 3.37 5.50 9.50
C PHE A 126 4.06 5.57 8.14
N LEU A 127 3.35 6.03 7.10
CA LEU A 127 3.93 6.23 5.78
C LEU A 127 5.13 7.17 5.82
N ARG A 128 5.02 8.32 6.49
CA ARG A 128 6.13 9.29 6.60
C ARG A 128 7.38 8.66 7.23
N GLN A 129 7.21 7.83 8.26
CA GLN A 129 8.32 7.13 8.90
C GLN A 129 8.94 6.08 7.95
N LEU A 130 8.11 5.30 7.24
CA LEU A 130 8.58 4.34 6.23
C LEU A 130 9.37 5.02 5.11
N GLU A 131 8.87 6.15 4.59
CA GLU A 131 9.53 6.91 3.53
C GLU A 131 10.93 7.39 3.95
N GLN A 132 11.04 7.94 5.16
CA GLN A 132 12.31 8.37 5.71
C GLN A 132 13.30 7.20 5.85
N ARG A 133 12.84 6.06 6.42
CA ARG A 133 13.69 4.88 6.63
C ARG A 133 14.17 4.29 5.31
N MET A 134 13.27 4.18 4.32
CA MET A 134 13.60 3.65 3.00
C MET A 134 14.54 4.56 2.22
N ALA A 135 14.40 5.89 2.30
CA ALA A 135 15.33 6.82 1.68
C ALA A 135 16.76 6.69 2.23
N ILE A 136 16.89 6.49 3.55
CA ILE A 136 18.18 6.22 4.20
C ILE A 136 18.76 4.88 3.72
N TRP A 137 17.93 3.83 3.60
CA TRP A 137 18.34 2.53 3.06
C TRP A 137 18.93 2.69 1.65
N GLU A 138 18.21 3.36 0.76
CA GLU A 138 18.61 3.56 -0.64
C GLU A 138 19.92 4.35 -0.74
N THR A 139 20.07 5.41 0.06
CA THR A 139 21.27 6.29 0.02
C THR A 139 22.53 5.60 0.56
N ARG A 140 22.40 4.75 1.58
CA ARG A 140 23.54 4.01 2.17
C ARG A 140 24.03 2.85 1.29
N SER A 141 23.23 2.46 0.31
CA SER A 141 23.52 1.34 -0.59
C SER A 141 24.33 1.77 -1.83
N ILE A 142 24.72 3.04 -1.96
CA ILE A 142 25.44 3.57 -3.12
C ILE A 142 26.95 3.25 -3.04
N PRO A 143 27.56 2.63 -4.08
CA PRO A 143 29.01 2.38 -4.12
C PRO A 143 29.81 3.69 -4.14
N GLY A 144 30.74 3.88 -3.19
CA GLY A 144 31.59 5.07 -3.07
C GLY A 144 31.66 5.71 -1.67
N ASN A 145 30.80 5.29 -0.74
CA ASN A 145 30.84 5.68 0.68
C ASN A 145 31.67 4.68 1.53
N GLU A 146 32.87 4.34 1.07
CA GLU A 146 33.74 3.28 1.64
C GLU A 146 34.30 3.59 3.05
N PHE A 147 33.98 4.73 3.65
CA PHE A 147 34.47 5.12 4.98
C PHE A 147 33.57 4.67 6.15
N ILE A 148 32.43 4.03 5.88
CA ILE A 148 31.55 3.49 6.92
C ILE A 148 31.57 1.96 6.76
N ASN A 149 32.13 1.24 7.74
CA ASN A 149 32.14 -0.22 7.80
C ASN A 149 30.81 -0.79 7.30
N ILE A 150 30.82 -1.38 6.10
CA ILE A 150 29.67 -2.04 5.48
C ILE A 150 29.55 -3.44 6.08
N ASP A 151 29.39 -3.51 7.40
CA ASP A 151 28.55 -4.57 7.94
C ASP A 151 27.14 -4.26 7.45
N LYS A 152 26.44 -5.27 6.93
CA LYS A 152 25.07 -5.17 6.41
C LYS A 152 24.12 -4.56 7.44
N VAL A 153 24.08 -3.24 7.55
CA VAL A 153 23.09 -2.56 8.39
C VAL A 153 21.80 -2.58 7.59
N ILE A 154 21.05 -3.66 7.76
CA ILE A 154 19.62 -3.66 7.45
C ILE A 154 19.04 -2.51 8.27
N PRO A 155 18.39 -1.53 7.63
CA PRO A 155 17.63 -0.55 8.36
C PRO A 155 16.57 -1.31 9.11
N GLN A 156 16.62 -1.11 10.41
CA GLN A 156 15.62 -1.63 11.32
C GLN A 156 14.27 -1.16 10.78
N ILE A 157 13.35 -2.08 10.53
CA ILE A 157 12.00 -1.76 10.07
C ILE A 157 10.98 -2.37 11.02
N GLY A 158 11.39 -3.39 11.78
CA GLY A 158 10.63 -4.01 12.87
C GLY A 158 10.13 -2.98 13.88
N ASP A 159 10.95 -1.99 14.25
CA ASP A 159 10.56 -0.90 15.14
C ASP A 159 9.39 -0.09 14.57
N LEU A 160 9.38 0.17 13.26
CA LEU A 160 8.28 0.86 12.60
C LEU A 160 7.03 -0.04 12.54
N ILE A 161 7.21 -1.31 12.19
CA ILE A 161 6.13 -2.31 12.11
C ILE A 161 5.45 -2.49 13.47
N MET A 162 6.19 -2.45 14.58
CA MET A 162 5.61 -2.53 15.92
C MET A 162 4.58 -1.43 16.21
N ASN A 163 4.70 -0.26 15.59
CA ASN A 163 3.69 0.79 15.74
C ASN A 163 2.30 0.33 15.26
N LEU A 164 2.20 -0.67 14.37
CA LEU A 164 0.91 -1.23 13.94
C LEU A 164 0.10 -1.76 15.13
N ILE A 165 0.75 -2.25 16.18
CA ILE A 165 0.07 -2.76 17.39
C ILE A 165 -0.85 -1.69 17.99
N GLU A 166 -0.45 -0.42 17.96
CA GLU A 166 -1.23 0.68 18.55
C GLU A 166 -2.55 0.92 17.78
N ILE A 167 -2.59 0.63 16.48
CA ILE A 167 -3.76 0.87 15.65
C ILE A 167 -4.67 -0.35 15.49
N LEU A 168 -4.19 -1.58 15.74
CA LEU A 168 -4.99 -2.80 15.62
C LEU A 168 -6.34 -2.76 16.36
N PRO A 169 -6.47 -2.22 17.59
CA PRO A 169 -7.78 -2.11 18.25
C PRO A 169 -8.78 -1.22 17.49
N ARG A 170 -8.30 -0.25 16.68
CA ARG A 170 -9.19 0.56 15.83
C ARG A 170 -9.64 -0.21 14.60
N TYR A 171 -8.80 -1.10 14.07
CA TYR A 171 -9.20 -2.02 13.01
C TYR A 171 -10.23 -3.04 13.50
N GLU A 172 -10.04 -3.61 14.68
CA GLU A 172 -11.00 -4.51 15.33
C GLU A 172 -12.38 -3.87 15.43
N LEU A 173 -12.48 -2.69 16.04
CA LEU A 173 -13.76 -1.98 16.14
C LEU A 173 -14.35 -1.57 14.77
N TYR A 174 -13.50 -1.25 13.78
CA TYR A 174 -13.98 -0.95 12.42
C TYR A 174 -14.62 -2.20 11.78
N ILE A 175 -14.01 -3.36 12.01
CA ILE A 175 -14.46 -4.65 11.49
C ILE A 175 -15.75 -5.10 12.18
N GLU A 176 -15.81 -5.03 13.52
CA GLU A 176 -16.99 -5.40 14.29
C GLU A 176 -18.24 -4.60 13.89
N ASN A 177 -18.06 -3.33 13.52
CA ASN A 177 -19.15 -2.46 13.09
C ASN A 177 -19.39 -2.46 11.57
N TYR A 178 -18.64 -3.26 10.80
CA TYR A 178 -18.68 -3.22 9.33
C TYR A 178 -20.05 -3.63 8.76
N ASP A 179 -20.69 -4.66 9.34
CA ASP A 179 -22.02 -5.11 8.88
C ASP A 179 -23.12 -4.08 9.18
N CYS A 180 -23.03 -3.45 10.37
CA CYS A 180 -23.92 -2.35 10.76
C CYS A 180 -23.76 -1.17 9.80
N LEU A 181 -22.52 -0.77 9.52
CA LEU A 181 -22.16 0.27 8.57
C LEU A 181 -22.76 0.00 7.18
N LEU A 182 -22.65 -1.22 6.66
CA LEU A 182 -23.20 -1.57 5.35
C LEU A 182 -24.73 -1.53 5.32
N THR A 183 -25.36 -2.04 6.39
CA THR A 183 -26.82 -2.06 6.51
C THR A 183 -27.39 -0.63 6.54
N GLU A 184 -26.78 0.25 7.33
CA GLU A 184 -27.19 1.66 7.41
C GLU A 184 -26.92 2.41 6.12
N LEU A 185 -25.77 2.15 5.48
CA LEU A 185 -25.45 2.77 4.19
C LEU A 185 -26.50 2.37 3.13
N GLU A 186 -26.89 1.10 3.06
CA GLU A 186 -27.94 0.64 2.15
C GLU A 186 -29.30 1.28 2.47
N TYR A 187 -29.65 1.39 3.76
CA TYR A 187 -30.87 2.06 4.19
C TYR A 187 -30.89 3.53 3.76
N VAL A 188 -29.84 4.29 4.08
CA VAL A 188 -29.74 5.72 3.78
C VAL A 188 -29.74 5.94 2.26
N LEU A 189 -29.07 5.09 1.47
CA LEU A 189 -29.10 5.17 0.00
C LEU A 189 -30.52 5.05 -0.58
N LYS A 190 -31.37 4.22 0.03
CA LYS A 190 -32.73 3.98 -0.47
C LYS A 190 -33.72 5.06 -0.06
N HIS A 191 -33.58 5.62 1.14
CA HIS A 191 -34.58 6.48 1.75
C HIS A 191 -34.19 7.97 1.71
N ASN A 192 -32.90 8.30 1.90
CA ASN A 192 -32.44 9.69 1.92
C ASN A 192 -32.00 10.16 0.53
N ARG A 193 -32.88 10.90 -0.16
CA ARG A 193 -32.63 11.41 -1.53
C ARG A 193 -31.43 12.33 -1.64
N ARG A 194 -31.18 13.19 -0.64
CA ARG A 194 -30.03 14.13 -0.67
C ARG A 194 -28.72 13.35 -0.58
N PHE A 195 -28.69 12.34 0.28
CA PHE A 195 -27.56 11.43 0.36
C PHE A 195 -27.35 10.65 -0.95
N ASP A 196 -28.39 10.07 -1.55
CA ASP A 196 -28.28 9.34 -2.84
C ASP A 196 -27.69 10.23 -3.96
N MET A 197 -28.08 11.50 -4.01
CA MET A 197 -27.51 12.47 -4.97
C MET A 197 -26.00 12.67 -4.73
N ILE A 198 -25.61 12.99 -3.50
CA ILE A 198 -24.20 13.21 -3.15
C ILE A 198 -23.37 11.93 -3.34
N TYR A 199 -23.92 10.76 -3.03
CA TYR A 199 -23.26 9.48 -3.28
C TYR A 199 -22.93 9.31 -4.77
N LYS A 200 -23.90 9.57 -5.67
CA LYS A 200 -23.70 9.49 -7.12
C LYS A 200 -22.74 10.54 -7.65
N GLU A 201 -22.83 11.77 -7.17
CA GLU A 201 -21.90 12.84 -7.52
C GLU A 201 -20.48 12.49 -7.07
N PHE A 202 -20.33 11.98 -5.85
CA PHE A 202 -19.06 11.54 -5.31
C PHE A 202 -18.44 10.39 -6.12
N GLU A 203 -19.21 9.37 -6.50
CA GLU A 203 -18.71 8.27 -7.35
C GLU A 203 -18.36 8.71 -8.79
N SER A 204 -18.83 9.89 -9.23
CA SER A 204 -18.48 10.45 -10.53
C SER A 204 -17.13 11.21 -10.53
N GLU A 205 -16.59 11.50 -9.35
CA GLU A 205 -15.36 12.27 -9.20
C GLU A 205 -14.11 11.48 -9.59
N LYS A 206 -13.10 12.16 -10.16
CA LYS A 206 -11.88 11.50 -10.67
C LYS A 206 -11.05 10.81 -9.58
N PHE A 207 -11.11 11.33 -8.36
CA PHE A 207 -10.42 10.71 -7.22
C PHE A 207 -11.16 9.47 -6.71
N CYS A 208 -12.45 9.32 -7.05
CA CYS A 208 -13.27 8.16 -6.75
C CYS A 208 -13.22 7.16 -7.92
N TYR A 209 -12.02 6.62 -8.17
CA TYR A 209 -11.78 5.72 -9.32
C TYR A 209 -12.34 4.30 -9.12
N LEU A 210 -12.88 4.01 -7.94
CA LEU A 210 -13.61 2.79 -7.57
C LEU A 210 -14.94 3.19 -6.91
N SER A 211 -15.87 2.25 -6.74
CA SER A 211 -17.08 2.51 -5.96
C SER A 211 -16.75 2.83 -4.50
N LEU A 212 -17.63 3.55 -3.79
CA LEU A 212 -17.44 3.85 -2.37
C LEU A 212 -17.24 2.57 -1.55
N MET A 213 -18.04 1.53 -1.85
CA MET A 213 -17.93 0.20 -1.24
C MET A 213 -16.53 -0.42 -1.39
N SER A 214 -15.89 -0.20 -2.53
CA SER A 214 -14.53 -0.72 -2.79
C SER A 214 -13.46 -0.02 -1.94
N PHE A 215 -13.72 1.23 -1.53
CA PHE A 215 -12.84 1.93 -0.60
C PHE A 215 -13.11 1.50 0.85
N LEU A 216 -14.38 1.27 1.23
CA LEU A 216 -14.75 0.88 2.60
C LEU A 216 -14.14 -0.46 3.01
N ILE A 217 -13.93 -1.38 2.07
CA ILE A 217 -13.28 -2.68 2.35
C ILE A 217 -11.74 -2.57 2.46
N LYS A 218 -11.12 -1.45 2.08
CA LYS A 218 -9.66 -1.30 2.03
C LYS A 218 -8.96 -1.55 3.38
N PRO A 219 -9.48 -1.11 4.53
CA PRO A 219 -8.86 -1.40 5.82
C PRO A 219 -8.71 -2.90 6.08
N LEU A 220 -9.75 -3.69 5.79
CA LEU A 220 -9.74 -5.14 5.94
C LEU A 220 -8.72 -5.78 5.01
N GLN A 221 -8.72 -5.37 3.73
CA GLN A 221 -7.73 -5.83 2.75
C GLN A 221 -6.30 -5.49 3.15
N ARG A 222 -6.09 -4.37 3.87
CA ARG A 222 -4.76 -3.97 4.32
C ARG A 222 -4.19 -4.90 5.37
N LEU A 223 -5.01 -5.40 6.30
CA LEU A 223 -4.57 -6.38 7.31
C LEU A 223 -4.07 -7.67 6.66
N LEU A 224 -4.83 -8.22 5.70
CA LEU A 224 -4.43 -9.40 4.91
C LEU A 224 -3.11 -9.15 4.17
N HIS A 225 -2.93 -7.93 3.64
CA HIS A 225 -1.69 -7.56 2.97
C HIS A 225 -0.51 -7.48 3.96
N TYR A 226 -0.71 -6.92 5.16
CA TYR A 226 0.33 -6.90 6.19
C TYR A 226 0.74 -8.30 6.62
N GLU A 227 -0.22 -9.20 6.85
CA GLU A 227 0.05 -10.61 7.15
C GLU A 227 0.98 -11.22 6.10
N TYR A 228 0.63 -11.10 4.82
CA TYR A 228 1.42 -11.61 3.70
C TYR A 228 2.84 -11.02 3.63
N LEU A 229 3.00 -9.71 3.81
CA LEU A 229 4.33 -9.07 3.79
C LEU A 229 5.18 -9.48 5.00
N LEU A 230 4.56 -9.57 6.18
CA LEU A 230 5.24 -9.97 7.42
C LEU A 230 5.68 -11.43 7.36
N GLU A 231 4.87 -12.33 6.84
CA GLU A 231 5.27 -13.73 6.62
C GLU A 231 6.55 -13.82 5.76
N LYS A 232 6.60 -13.06 4.66
CA LYS A 232 7.78 -12.99 3.78
C LYS A 232 9.01 -12.43 4.51
N LEU A 233 8.83 -11.41 5.35
CA LEU A 233 9.92 -10.83 6.15
C LEU A 233 10.42 -11.80 7.23
N LEU A 234 9.52 -12.49 7.94
CA LEU A 234 9.85 -13.45 8.98
C LEU A 234 10.68 -14.62 8.44
N ILE A 235 10.30 -15.16 7.27
CA ILE A 235 11.08 -16.21 6.59
C ILE A 235 12.48 -15.70 6.27
N TYR A 236 12.61 -14.46 5.77
CA TYR A 236 13.90 -13.87 5.45
C TYR A 236 14.76 -13.67 6.70
N TYR A 237 14.22 -13.05 7.75
CA TYR A 237 14.91 -12.77 9.00
C TYR A 237 15.36 -14.02 9.72
N LYS A 238 14.54 -15.08 9.73
CA LYS A 238 14.90 -16.38 10.26
C LYS A 238 16.09 -17.01 9.51
N ASN A 239 16.08 -16.96 8.17
CA ASN A 239 17.14 -17.57 7.36
C ASN A 239 18.48 -16.82 7.44
N HIS A 240 18.47 -15.55 7.87
CA HIS A 240 19.66 -14.70 7.94
C HIS A 240 20.04 -14.31 9.39
N ASN A 241 19.42 -14.94 10.39
CA ASN A 241 19.68 -14.73 11.82
C ASN A 241 19.49 -13.28 12.32
N TYR A 242 18.47 -12.57 11.81
CA TYR A 242 18.11 -11.22 12.28
C TYR A 242 17.10 -11.29 13.44
N GLU A 243 17.56 -11.73 14.61
CA GLU A 243 16.68 -12.06 15.75
C GLU A 243 15.83 -10.88 16.22
N ASN A 244 16.40 -9.68 16.38
CA ASN A 244 15.65 -8.50 16.85
C ASN A 244 14.51 -8.13 15.88
N GLU A 245 14.81 -8.01 14.58
CA GLU A 245 13.80 -7.71 13.55
C GLU A 245 12.73 -8.80 13.46
N TYR A 246 13.15 -10.07 13.63
CA TYR A 246 12.22 -11.20 13.68
C TYR A 246 11.25 -11.06 14.84
N GLN A 247 11.73 -10.78 16.07
CA GLN A 247 10.87 -10.67 17.25
C GLN A 247 9.86 -9.52 17.12
N ASP A 248 10.34 -8.35 16.67
CA ASP A 248 9.51 -7.16 16.45
C ASP A 248 8.38 -7.45 15.43
N CYS A 249 8.72 -8.06 14.29
CA CYS A 249 7.74 -8.40 13.26
C CYS A 249 6.81 -9.54 13.69
N TYR A 250 7.32 -10.52 14.43
CA TYR A 250 6.57 -11.71 14.84
C TYR A 250 5.46 -11.34 15.83
N GLY A 251 5.75 -10.45 16.78
CA GLY A 251 4.75 -9.96 17.73
C GLY A 251 3.58 -9.24 17.04
N VAL A 252 3.85 -8.51 15.95
CA VAL A 252 2.81 -7.86 15.13
C VAL A 252 2.06 -8.88 14.28
N PHE A 253 2.79 -9.82 13.67
CA PHE A 253 2.23 -10.86 12.81
C PHE A 253 1.15 -11.67 13.55
N ILE A 254 1.46 -12.19 14.74
CA ILE A 254 0.50 -12.97 15.54
C ILE A 254 -0.77 -12.17 15.84
N LYS A 255 -0.64 -10.90 16.26
CA LYS A 255 -1.81 -10.05 16.54
C LYS A 255 -2.67 -9.78 15.30
N ILE A 256 -2.04 -9.65 14.14
CA ILE A 256 -2.76 -9.50 12.88
C ILE A 256 -3.48 -10.80 12.51
N GLN A 257 -2.85 -11.96 12.70
CA GLN A 257 -3.49 -13.26 12.48
C GLN A 257 -4.68 -13.46 13.40
N ASP A 258 -4.53 -13.24 14.71
CA ASP A 258 -5.61 -13.33 15.69
C ASP A 258 -6.81 -12.45 15.27
N LEU A 259 -6.53 -11.22 14.82
CA LEU A 259 -7.54 -10.29 14.34
C LEU A 259 -8.24 -10.77 13.06
N ILE A 260 -7.49 -11.31 12.10
CA ILE A 260 -8.03 -11.85 10.84
C ILE A 260 -8.85 -13.12 11.08
N GLU A 261 -8.42 -13.99 12.00
CA GLU A 261 -9.15 -15.20 12.39
C GLU A 261 -10.49 -14.83 13.03
N ASN A 262 -10.48 -13.93 14.02
CA ASN A 262 -11.71 -13.41 14.63
C ASN A 262 -12.68 -12.82 13.59
N PHE A 263 -12.15 -12.03 12.65
CA PHE A 263 -12.93 -11.47 11.55
C PHE A 263 -13.53 -12.55 10.63
N THR A 264 -12.75 -13.56 10.27
CA THR A 264 -13.20 -14.63 9.37
C THR A 264 -14.30 -15.44 10.03
N GLU A 265 -14.20 -15.71 11.33
CA GLU A 265 -15.29 -16.33 12.09
C GLU A 265 -16.55 -15.46 12.09
N SER A 266 -16.43 -14.14 12.28
CA SER A 266 -17.58 -13.21 12.16
C SER A 266 -18.23 -13.24 10.78
N LEU A 267 -17.45 -13.31 9.69
CA LEU A 267 -18.00 -13.42 8.33
C LEU A 267 -18.59 -14.81 8.01
N THR A 268 -18.08 -15.88 8.63
CA THR A 268 -18.58 -17.25 8.38
C THR A 268 -19.99 -17.46 8.95
N ILE A 269 -20.46 -16.57 9.82
CA ILE A 269 -21.86 -16.54 10.29
C ILE A 269 -22.82 -16.01 9.20
N ILE A 270 -22.30 -15.47 8.09
CA ILE A 270 -23.07 -14.74 7.07
C ILE A 270 -23.07 -15.45 5.69
N VAL A 271 -22.37 -16.57 5.52
CA VAL A 271 -22.45 -17.43 4.31
C VAL A 271 -23.19 -18.72 4.62
#